data_AF-A0A438BLQ4-F1
#
_entry.id   AF-A0A438BLQ4-F1
#
_cell.length_a   1.000
_cell.length_b   1.000
_cell.length_c   1.000
_cell.angle_alpha   90.00
_cell.angle_beta   90.00
_cell.angle_gamma   90.00
#
_symmetry.space_group_name_H-M   'P 1'
#
loop_
_entity.id
_entity.type
_entity.pdbx_description
1 polymer ?
#
loop_
_entity_poly.entity_id
_entity_poly.type
_entity_poly.pdbx_seq_one_letter_code
_entity_poly.pdbx_strand_id
1 'polypeptide(L)'
;MIACLELARYTNNPAKEHWFALVRVLRYLKHTVEYGLQYTRYPSVIEGFSDANWIFDSLESKSTSGYIFTLGGGAISWKSSKQTCIARSTMESEFIALDKAEEEAEWL
;
A
#
# COMPACT_ATOMS: atom_id res chain seq x y z
N MET A 1 -1.29 1.30 4.97
CA MET A 1 -1.34 2.17 3.77
C MET A 1 -2.71 2.14 3.08
N ILE A 2 -3.32 0.96 2.93
CA ILE A 2 -4.61 0.74 2.25
C ILE A 2 -5.77 1.57 2.86
N ALA A 3 -5.84 1.72 4.19
CA ALA A 3 -6.89 2.49 4.85
C ALA A 3 -6.95 3.99 4.45
N CYS A 4 -5.80 4.62 4.16
CA CYS A 4 -5.78 6.02 3.72
C CYS A 4 -6.32 6.18 2.29
N LEU A 5 -5.96 5.26 1.39
CA LEU A 5 -6.47 5.20 0.03
C LEU A 5 -7.98 5.00 0.01
N GLU A 6 -8.49 4.17 0.92
CA GLU A 6 -9.92 3.92 1.08
C GLU A 6 -10.70 5.17 1.53
N LEU A 7 -10.18 5.90 2.51
CA LEU A 7 -10.78 7.14 3.01
C LEU A 7 -10.69 8.29 2.01
N ALA A 8 -9.62 8.36 1.22
CA ALA A 8 -9.45 9.40 0.19
C ALA A 8 -10.58 9.40 -0.83
N ARG A 9 -11.25 8.26 -1.05
CA ARG A 9 -12.40 8.11 -1.96
C ARG A 9 -13.64 8.86 -1.49
N TYR A 10 -13.79 9.04 -0.18
CA TYR A 10 -14.97 9.66 0.44
C TYR A 10 -14.73 11.11 0.85
N THR A 11 -13.69 11.75 0.30
CA THR A 11 -13.38 13.17 0.56
C THR A 11 -14.48 14.11 0.08
N ASN A 12 -15.19 13.76 -1.00
CA ASN A 12 -16.25 14.58 -1.58
C ASN A 12 -17.59 14.48 -0.82
N ASN A 13 -17.86 13.36 -0.12
CA ASN A 13 -19.07 13.19 0.70
C ASN A 13 -18.83 12.20 1.86
N PRO A 14 -18.22 12.64 2.96
CA PRO A 14 -17.89 11.76 4.07
C PRO A 14 -19.11 11.46 4.95
N ALA A 15 -19.48 10.18 5.05
CA ALA A 15 -20.39 9.67 6.08
C ALA A 15 -19.72 9.60 7.48
N LYS A 16 -20.53 9.48 8.54
CA LYS A 16 -20.04 9.38 9.93
C LYS A 16 -19.03 8.25 10.13
N GLU A 17 -19.22 7.12 9.45
CA GLU A 17 -18.33 5.95 9.53
C GLU A 17 -16.92 6.28 9.01
N HIS A 18 -16.82 7.01 7.88
CA HIS A 18 -15.55 7.45 7.32
C HIS A 18 -14.84 8.45 8.25
N TRP A 19 -15.60 9.31 8.94
CA TRP A 19 -15.05 10.23 9.93
C TRP A 19 -14.40 9.48 11.11
N PHE A 20 -15.06 8.45 11.65
CA PHE A 20 -14.49 7.64 12.74
C PHE A 20 -13.22 6.90 12.29
N ALA A 21 -13.23 6.33 11.09
CA ALA A 21 -12.06 5.68 10.51
C ALA A 21 -10.90 6.68 10.30
N LEU A 22 -11.18 7.89 9.81
CA LEU A 22 -10.19 8.95 9.65
C LEU A 22 -9.58 9.38 11.00
N VAL A 23 -10.40 9.58 12.03
CA VAL A 23 -9.91 9.89 13.38
C VAL A 23 -9.02 8.76 13.92
N ARG A 24 -9.36 7.50 13.65
CA ARG A 24 -8.52 6.35 14.04
C ARG A 24 -7.17 6.36 13.34
N VAL A 25 -7.14 6.66 12.03
CA VAL A 25 -5.89 6.80 11.26
C VAL A 25 -5.05 7.95 11.80
N LEU A 26 -5.64 9.13 12.03
CA LEU A 26 -4.92 10.28 12.58
C LEU A 26 -4.38 10.00 13.99
N ARG A 27 -5.15 9.30 14.83
CA ARG A 27 -4.70 8.90 16.17
C ARG A 27 -3.53 7.93 16.10
N TYR A 28 -3.57 6.96 15.18
CA TYR A 28 -2.45 6.05 14.95
C TYR A 28 -1.21 6.83 14.55
N LEU A 29 -1.32 7.71 13.54
CA LEU A 29 -0.21 8.56 13.10
C LEU A 29 0.37 9.40 14.23
N LYS A 30 -0.49 9.99 15.09
CA LYS A 30 -0.06 10.76 16.27
C LYS A 30 0.72 9.92 17.29
N HIS A 31 0.33 8.66 17.51
CA HIS A 31 1.02 7.77 18.46
C HIS A 31 2.30 7.18 17.88
N THR A 32 2.43 7.13 16.55
CA THR A 32 3.62 6.60 15.87
C THR A 32 4.59 7.69 15.40
N VAL A 33 4.42 8.95 15.83
CA VAL A 33 5.33 10.05 15.43
C VAL A 33 6.77 9.79 15.88
N GLU A 34 6.95 9.13 17.03
CA GLU A 34 8.27 8.79 17.56
C GLU A 34 8.89 7.55 16.91
N TYR A 35 8.14 6.82 16.08
CA TYR A 35 8.64 5.64 15.38
C TYR A 35 9.43 6.10 14.15
N GLY A 36 10.72 5.75 14.11
CA GLY A 36 11.61 6.02 12.99
C GLY A 36 12.02 4.73 12.28
N LEU A 37 12.44 4.86 11.02
CA LEU A 37 13.11 3.77 10.31
C LEU A 37 14.53 3.65 10.84
N GLN A 38 14.88 2.47 11.36
CA GLN A 38 16.23 2.16 11.80
C GLN A 38 16.91 1.31 10.73
N TYR A 39 17.98 1.85 10.13
CA TYR A 39 18.81 1.11 9.19
C TYR A 39 19.98 0.46 9.94
N THR A 40 20.08 -0.86 9.84
CA THR A 40 21.23 -1.64 10.28
C THR A 40 22.15 -1.93 9.11
N ARG A 41 23.44 -2.12 9.39
CA ARG A 41 24.45 -2.41 8.35
C ARG A 41 24.27 -3.79 7.69
N TYR A 42 23.53 -4.68 8.33
CA TYR A 42 23.32 -6.06 7.91
C TYR A 42 21.85 -6.48 8.07
N PRO A 43 21.31 -7.28 7.14
CA PRO A 43 21.89 -7.65 5.83
C PRO A 43 21.84 -6.47 4.85
N SER A 44 22.88 -6.31 4.03
CA SER A 44 22.93 -5.32 2.94
C SER A 44 22.24 -5.84 1.67
N VAL A 45 21.14 -6.57 1.85
CA VAL A 45 20.35 -7.18 0.78
C VAL A 45 19.07 -6.38 0.65
N ILE A 46 18.67 -6.07 -0.59
CA ILE A 46 17.38 -5.48 -0.88
C ILE A 46 16.36 -6.61 -0.87
N GLU A 47 15.37 -6.51 0.01
CA GLU A 47 14.25 -7.43 0.09
C GLU A 47 13.00 -6.71 -0.40
N GLY A 48 12.33 -7.27 -1.41
CA GLY A 48 11.09 -6.73 -1.97
C GLY A 48 9.90 -7.58 -1.58
N PHE A 49 8.82 -6.93 -1.14
CA PHE A 49 7.53 -7.54 -0.89
C PHE A 49 6.47 -6.87 -1.75
N SER A 50 5.64 -7.65 -2.43
CA SER A 50 4.48 -7.19 -3.18
C SER A 50 3.21 -7.77 -2.58
N ASP A 51 2.12 -7.01 -2.62
CA ASP A 51 0.80 -7.45 -2.15
C ASP A 51 -0.29 -6.83 -3.04
N ALA A 52 -1.35 -7.59 -3.30
CA ALA A 52 -2.51 -7.10 -4.02
C ALA A 52 -3.81 -7.40 -3.26
N ASN A 53 -4.64 -6.37 -3.10
CA ASN A 53 -5.98 -6.54 -2.58
C ASN A 53 -7.00 -6.49 -3.73
N TRP A 54 -7.59 -7.65 -4.03
CA TRP A 54 -8.68 -7.77 -5.00
C TRP A 54 -10.01 -7.32 -4.40
N ILE A 55 -10.71 -6.41 -5.08
CA ILE A 55 -12.02 -5.92 -4.65
C ILE A 55 -13.06 -6.42 -5.66
N PHE A 56 -14.00 -7.23 -5.17
CA PHE A 56 -15.03 -7.86 -6.00
C PHE A 56 -16.30 -7.00 -6.22
N ASP A 57 -16.54 -5.94 -5.42
CA ASP A 57 -17.89 -5.37 -5.31
C ASP A 57 -18.05 -3.86 -5.67
N SER A 58 -18.85 -3.66 -6.73
CA SER A 58 -19.86 -2.63 -7.05
C SER A 58 -19.63 -1.11 -6.91
N LEU A 59 -18.50 -0.57 -7.35
CA LEU A 59 -18.47 0.77 -7.99
C LEU A 59 -17.17 1.00 -8.79
N GLU A 60 -16.09 0.32 -8.41
CA GLU A 60 -14.78 0.39 -9.06
C GLU A 60 -14.14 -1.00 -9.08
N SER A 61 -14.10 -1.66 -10.24
CA SER A 61 -13.58 -3.02 -10.44
C SER A 61 -12.04 -3.12 -10.40
N LYS A 62 -11.34 -2.13 -9.83
CA LYS A 62 -9.87 -2.04 -9.89
C LYS A 62 -9.28 -2.39 -8.53
N SER A 63 -8.51 -3.48 -8.50
CA SER A 63 -7.75 -3.92 -7.34
C SER A 63 -6.74 -2.88 -6.90
N THR A 64 -6.26 -2.97 -5.66
CA THR A 64 -5.17 -2.12 -5.16
C THR A 64 -3.90 -2.95 -5.10
N SER A 65 -2.82 -2.50 -5.73
CA SER A 65 -1.50 -3.11 -5.59
C SER A 65 -0.62 -2.26 -4.68
N GLY A 66 0.30 -2.92 -4.01
CA GLY A 66 1.38 -2.26 -3.31
C GLY A 66 2.66 -3.09 -3.30
N TYR A 67 3.77 -2.39 -3.08
CA TYR A 67 5.06 -3.00 -2.84
C TYR A 67 5.82 -2.23 -1.77
N ILE A 68 6.77 -2.91 -1.14
CA ILE A 68 7.72 -2.33 -0.20
C ILE A 68 9.07 -3.02 -0.37
N PHE A 69 10.10 -2.22 -0.58
CA PHE A 69 11.48 -2.63 -0.61
C PHE A 69 12.16 -2.20 0.68
N THR A 70 12.84 -3.13 1.34
CA THR A 70 13.60 -2.90 2.56
C THR A 70 15.08 -3.17 2.34
N LEU A 71 15.93 -2.34 2.94
CA LEU A 71 17.38 -2.50 2.98
C LEU A 71 17.85 -2.27 4.41
N GLY A 72 18.65 -3.18 4.96
CA GLY A 72 19.16 -3.03 6.32
C GLY A 72 18.06 -2.87 7.37
N GLY A 73 16.93 -3.57 7.21
CA GLY A 73 15.80 -3.50 8.16
C GLY A 73 14.91 -2.26 8.05
N GLY A 74 15.22 -1.30 7.17
CA GLY A 74 14.39 -0.11 6.92
C GLY A 74 13.79 -0.11 5.52
N ALA A 75 12.59 0.45 5.36
CA ALA A 75 11.95 0.64 4.05
C ALA A 75 12.65 1.73 3.24
N ILE A 76 13.01 1.44 1.99
CA ILE A 76 13.71 2.38 1.07
C ILE A 76 12.82 2.86 -0.07
N SER A 77 11.93 2.00 -0.56
CA SER A 77 10.92 2.36 -1.57
C SER A 77 9.62 1.63 -1.23
N TRP A 78 8.50 2.33 -1.35
CA TRP A 78 7.19 1.74 -1.16
C TRP A 78 6.16 2.48 -1.98
N LYS A 79 5.12 1.76 -2.39
CA LYS A 79 3.99 2.35 -3.10
C LYS A 79 2.73 1.57 -2.79
N SER A 80 1.61 2.28 -2.75
CA SER A 80 0.29 1.68 -2.76
C SER A 80 -0.57 2.49 -3.71
N SER A 81 -1.14 1.85 -4.72
CA SER A 81 -1.92 2.49 -5.76
C SER A 81 -3.05 1.58 -6.23
N LYS A 82 -4.14 2.18 -6.70
CA LYS A 82 -5.10 1.42 -7.50
C LYS A 82 -4.43 0.94 -8.79
N GLN A 83 -4.74 -0.29 -9.18
CA GLN A 83 -4.32 -0.86 -10.46
C GLN A 83 -4.98 -0.10 -11.60
N THR A 84 -4.26 0.09 -12.70
CA THR A 84 -4.81 0.71 -13.92
C THR A 84 -5.73 -0.25 -14.67
N CYS A 85 -5.39 -1.54 -14.63
CA CYS A 85 -6.11 -2.66 -15.23
C CYS A 85 -7.15 -3.27 -14.26
N ILE A 86 -8.20 -3.87 -14.81
CA ILE A 86 -9.21 -4.63 -14.05
C ILE A 86 -8.74 -6.08 -13.96
N ALA A 87 -8.41 -6.52 -12.75
CA ALA A 87 -8.10 -7.93 -12.49
C ALA A 87 -9.39 -8.72 -12.26
N ARG A 88 -9.53 -9.85 -12.96
CA ARG A 88 -10.70 -10.73 -12.90
C ARG A 88 -10.55 -11.82 -11.85
N SER A 89 -9.36 -11.98 -11.27
CA SER A 89 -9.09 -12.89 -10.16
C SER A 89 -8.06 -12.30 -9.19
N THR A 90 -7.98 -12.87 -7.99
CA THR A 90 -6.93 -12.58 -7.01
C THR A 90 -5.54 -12.85 -7.58
N MET A 91 -5.37 -13.95 -8.30
CA MET A 91 -4.11 -14.31 -8.95
C MET A 91 -3.67 -13.25 -9.97
N GLU A 92 -4.58 -12.76 -10.82
CA GLU A 92 -4.26 -11.70 -11.78
C GLU A 92 -3.87 -10.39 -11.07
N SER A 93 -4.54 -10.05 -9.97
CA SER A 93 -4.17 -8.84 -9.21
C SER A 93 -2.80 -8.96 -8.56
N GLU A 94 -2.44 -10.13 -8.04
CA GLU A 94 -1.10 -10.39 -7.48
C GLU A 94 -0.02 -10.29 -8.56
N PHE A 95 -0.29 -10.84 -9.75
CA PHE A 95 0.64 -10.75 -10.88
C PHE A 95 0.90 -9.30 -11.32
N ILE A 96 -0.14 -8.46 -11.35
CA ILE A 96 0.01 -7.03 -11.66
C ILE A 96 0.80 -6.30 -10.57
N ALA A 97 0.65 -6.69 -9.30
CA ALA A 97 1.43 -6.11 -8.21
C ALA A 97 2.92 -6.51 -8.29
N LEU A 98 3.19 -7.76 -8.68
CA LEU A 98 4.54 -8.26 -8.93
C LEU A 98 5.22 -7.53 -10.09
N ASP A 99 4.54 -7.36 -11.23
CA ASP A 99 5.05 -6.60 -12.38
C ASP A 99 5.45 -5.16 -11.99
N LYS A 100 4.63 -4.50 -11.16
CA LYS A 100 4.93 -3.17 -10.63
C LYS A 100 6.09 -3.16 -9.64
N ALA A 101 6.27 -4.23 -8.87
CA ALA A 101 7.41 -4.37 -7.98
C ALA A 101 8.70 -4.63 -8.79
N GLU A 102 8.63 -5.43 -9.85
CA GLU A 102 9.78 -5.70 -10.75
C GLU A 102 10.27 -4.43 -11.43
N GLU A 103 9.36 -3.59 -11.96
CA GLU A 103 9.70 -2.29 -12.55
C GLU A 103 10.47 -1.38 -11.56
N GLU A 104 10.08 -1.39 -10.29
CA GLU A 104 10.78 -0.64 -9.24
C GLU A 104 12.12 -1.31 -8.86
N ALA A 105 12.16 -2.64 -8.81
CA ALA A 105 13.37 -3.39 -8.49
C ALA A 105 14.46 -3.23 -9.57
N GLU A 106 14.09 -3.06 -10.84
CA GLU A 106 15.03 -2.75 -11.92
C GLU A 106 15.57 -1.30 -11.80
N TRP A 107 14.77 -0.39 -11.27
CA TRP A 107 15.18 1.01 -11.06
C TRP A 107 16.11 1.19 -9.86
N LEU A 108 15.96 0.37 -8.81
CA LEU A 108 16.75 0.39 -7.56
C LEU A 108 18.15 -0.23 -7.72
#